data_AF-X0YJ49-F1
#
_entry.id   AF-X0YJ49-F1
#
_cell.length_a   1.000
_cell.length_b   1.000
_cell.length_c   1.000
_cell.angle_alpha   90.00
_cell.angle_beta   90.00
_cell.angle_gamma   90.00
#
_symmetry.space_group_name_H-M   'P 1'
#
loop_
_entity.id
_entity.type
_entity.pdbx_description
1 polymer ?
#
loop_
_entity_poly.entity_id
_entity_poly.type
_entity_poly.pdbx_seq_one_letter_code
_entity_poly.pdbx_strand_id
1 'polypeptide(L)'
;ILLAAMAAVLAAPADREASAEETRRVWQQVEVVLEADKDYADPYQDVNVWVDLEGPDFRRRCFGFWDGGDVFRVRITATAPGKWQWRSGSNQNDSRLRG
;
A
#
# COMPACT_ATOMS: atom_id res chain seq x y z
N ILE A 1 20.92 -4.08 39.09
CA ILE A 1 20.24 -5.01 38.15
C ILE A 1 19.41 -4.13 37.22
N LEU A 2 19.77 -4.16 35.94
CA LEU A 2 19.12 -3.49 34.80
C LEU A 2 17.61 -3.88 34.76
N LEU A 3 16.65 -3.22 34.09
CA LEU A 3 16.62 -2.19 33.06
C LEU A 3 15.17 -1.65 32.93
N ALA A 4 15.07 -0.44 32.37
CA ALA A 4 14.11 0.03 31.35
C ALA A 4 12.63 0.29 31.69
N ALA A 5 12.30 1.57 31.49
CA ALA A 5 11.00 2.19 31.41
C ALA A 5 10.13 1.67 30.26
N MET A 6 8.81 1.64 30.49
CA MET A 6 7.79 1.58 29.45
C MET A 6 7.87 2.84 28.59
N ALA A 7 8.23 2.68 27.32
CA ALA A 7 7.96 3.69 26.31
C ALA A 7 6.49 3.54 25.90
N ALA A 8 5.66 4.51 26.27
CA ALA A 8 4.35 4.70 25.66
C ALA A 8 4.58 5.08 24.19
N VAL A 9 4.29 4.18 23.27
CA VAL A 9 4.23 4.49 21.84
C VAL A 9 2.96 5.31 21.63
N LEU A 10 3.11 6.62 21.41
CA LEU A 10 2.04 7.46 20.90
C LEU A 10 1.74 6.99 19.47
N ALA A 11 0.59 6.33 19.27
CA ALA A 11 0.05 6.11 17.94
C ALA A 11 -0.29 7.48 17.33
N ALA A 12 0.46 7.89 16.31
CA ALA A 12 0.16 9.07 15.51
C ALA A 12 -1.20 8.88 14.79
N PRO A 13 -1.99 9.95 14.59
CA PRO A 13 -3.21 9.86 13.82
C PRO A 13 -2.88 9.47 12.37
N ALA A 14 -3.71 8.59 11.81
CA ALA A 14 -3.71 8.19 10.42
C ALA A 14 -4.10 9.37 9.53
N ASP A 15 -3.23 10.37 9.37
CA ASP A 15 -3.43 11.40 8.37
C ASP A 15 -3.39 10.70 7.00
N ARG A 16 -4.55 10.61 6.37
CA ARG A 16 -4.75 10.06 5.04
C ARG A 16 -4.08 11.05 4.08
N GLU A 17 -2.78 10.89 3.88
CA GLU A 17 -2.01 11.72 2.96
C GLU A 17 -2.70 11.66 1.59
N ALA A 18 -3.33 12.75 1.20
CA ALA A 18 -3.80 12.93 -0.16
C ALA A 18 -2.55 12.87 -1.03
N SER A 19 -2.41 11.78 -1.80
CA SER A 19 -1.28 11.63 -2.72
C SER A 19 -1.26 12.84 -3.65
N ALA A 20 -0.21 13.65 -3.54
CA ALA A 20 0.00 14.78 -4.44
C ALA A 20 0.01 14.27 -5.90
N GLU A 21 -0.46 15.09 -6.84
CA GLU A 21 -0.34 14.79 -8.28
C GLU A 21 1.15 14.71 -8.65
N GLU A 22 1.68 13.49 -8.66
CA GLU A 22 3.09 13.25 -8.96
C GLU A 22 3.26 12.98 -10.46
N THR A 23 4.11 13.78 -11.12
CA THR A 23 4.49 13.52 -12.51
C THR A 23 5.62 12.50 -12.54
N ARG A 24 5.38 11.37 -13.20
CA ARG A 24 6.40 10.33 -13.46
C ARG A 24 6.60 10.09 -14.94
N ARG A 25 7.77 9.54 -15.28
CA ARG A 25 8.06 9.09 -16.64
C ARG A 25 7.28 7.82 -16.95
N VAL A 26 6.87 7.67 -18.20
CA VAL A 26 6.39 6.38 -18.69
C VAL A 26 7.45 5.31 -18.48
N TRP A 27 7.02 4.09 -18.19
CA TRP A 27 7.89 2.96 -17.86
C TRP A 27 8.71 3.10 -16.57
N GLN A 28 8.47 4.15 -15.77
CA GLN A 28 9.04 4.25 -14.43
C GLN A 28 8.27 3.39 -13.43
N GLN A 29 8.99 2.60 -12.65
CA GLN A 29 8.41 1.83 -11.55
C GLN A 29 7.86 2.77 -10.47
N VAL A 30 6.65 2.45 -10.01
CA VAL A 30 6.02 3.02 -8.84
C VAL A 30 5.79 1.92 -7.82
N GLU A 31 6.26 2.15 -6.60
CA GLU A 31 5.99 1.27 -5.48
C GLU A 31 4.99 1.95 -4.55
N VAL A 32 3.85 1.32 -4.39
CA VAL A 32 2.81 1.70 -3.44
C VAL A 32 3.04 0.88 -2.17
N VAL A 33 3.18 1.56 -1.04
CA VAL A 33 3.34 0.92 0.28
C VAL A 33 1.99 0.99 1.00
N LEU A 34 1.54 -0.16 1.49
CA LEU A 34 0.32 -0.31 2.27
C LEU A 34 0.71 -0.95 3.60
N GLU A 35 0.35 -0.31 4.70
CA GLU A 35 0.64 -0.79 6.06
C GLU A 35 -0.67 -1.31 6.65
N ALA A 36 -0.70 -2.55 7.14
CA ALA A 36 -1.86 -3.11 7.79
C ALA A 36 -2.07 -2.47 9.17
N ASP A 37 -3.33 -2.28 9.56
CA ASP A 37 -3.68 -1.88 10.93
C ASP A 37 -3.78 -3.09 11.87
N LYS A 38 -3.92 -4.27 11.27
CA LYS A 38 -4.19 -5.53 11.96
C LYS A 38 -3.00 -6.47 11.90
N ASP A 39 -2.80 -7.19 13.00
CA ASP A 39 -1.88 -8.30 13.06
C ASP A 39 -2.47 -9.54 12.37
N TYR A 40 -1.72 -10.13 11.45
CA TYR A 40 -2.05 -11.39 10.79
C TYR A 40 -1.03 -12.45 11.16
N ALA A 41 -1.51 -13.68 11.45
CA ALA A 41 -0.64 -14.79 11.86
C ALA A 41 0.22 -15.30 10.69
N ASP A 42 -0.36 -15.39 9.48
CA ASP A 42 0.36 -15.70 8.24
C ASP A 42 0.03 -14.65 7.16
N PRO A 43 0.64 -13.45 7.22
CA PRO A 43 0.33 -12.36 6.30
C PRO A 43 0.55 -12.74 4.83
N TYR A 44 1.51 -13.64 4.55
CA TYR A 44 1.85 -14.06 3.20
C TYR A 44 0.77 -14.96 2.58
N GLN A 45 0.14 -15.84 3.36
CA GLN A 45 -0.92 -16.74 2.88
C GLN A 45 -2.31 -16.12 3.00
N ASP A 46 -2.57 -15.36 4.05
CA ASP A 46 -3.92 -14.92 4.42
C ASP A 46 -4.31 -13.58 3.80
N VAL A 47 -3.33 -12.74 3.46
CA VAL A 47 -3.58 -11.36 3.02
C VAL A 47 -3.20 -11.18 1.56
N ASN A 48 -4.22 -10.94 0.74
CA ASN A 48 -4.07 -10.48 -0.63
C ASN A 48 -4.33 -8.99 -0.67
N VAL A 49 -3.35 -8.21 -1.11
CA VAL A 49 -3.52 -6.81 -1.45
C VAL A 49 -3.39 -6.60 -2.96
N TRP A 50 -4.05 -5.58 -3.47
CA TRP A 50 -3.94 -5.17 -4.86
C TRP A 50 -4.18 -3.68 -5.00
N VAL A 51 -3.85 -3.19 -6.19
CA VAL A 51 -4.24 -1.88 -6.66
C VAL A 51 -4.98 -2.04 -7.98
N ASP A 52 -6.18 -1.48 -8.06
CA ASP A 52 -6.89 -1.29 -9.33
C ASP A 52 -6.31 -0.05 -10.01
N LEU A 53 -5.53 -0.26 -11.07
CA LEU A 53 -4.81 0.77 -11.82
C LEU A 53 -5.60 1.15 -13.08
N GLU A 54 -5.84 2.45 -13.26
CA GLU A 54 -6.56 3.03 -14.38
C GLU A 54 -5.73 4.13 -15.04
N GLY A 55 -5.67 4.11 -16.37
CA GLY A 55 -4.95 5.07 -17.19
C GLY A 55 -5.56 5.15 -18.59
N PRO A 56 -4.94 5.88 -19.52
CA PRO A 56 -5.43 6.01 -20.90
C PRO A 56 -5.51 4.63 -21.55
N ASP A 57 -6.72 4.22 -21.93
CA ASP A 57 -7.03 2.90 -22.52
C ASP A 57 -6.53 1.71 -21.71
N PHE A 58 -6.30 1.89 -20.41
CA PHE A 58 -5.74 0.89 -19.52
C PHE A 58 -6.55 0.76 -18.24
N ARG A 59 -6.94 -0.48 -17.91
CA ARG A 59 -7.53 -0.81 -16.62
C ARG A 59 -7.14 -2.23 -16.23
N ARG A 60 -6.38 -2.39 -15.14
CA ARG A 60 -5.99 -3.71 -14.62
C ARG A 60 -5.86 -3.70 -13.10
N ARG A 61 -6.12 -4.86 -12.51
CA ARG A 61 -5.76 -5.16 -11.11
C ARG A 61 -4.31 -5.63 -11.04
N CYS A 62 -3.51 -4.94 -10.26
CA CYS A 62 -2.11 -5.28 -9.98
C CYS A 62 -2.02 -5.80 -8.55
N PHE A 63 -1.60 -7.06 -8.38
CA PHE A 63 -1.44 -7.65 -7.05
C PHE A 63 -0.13 -7.21 -6.40
N GLY A 64 -0.20 -7.02 -5.09
CA GLY A 64 0.97 -6.79 -4.26
C GLY A 64 1.53 -8.06 -3.65
N PHE A 65 2.54 -7.87 -2.82
CA PHE A 65 3.18 -8.90 -2.04
C PHE A 65 3.46 -8.39 -0.63
N TRP A 66 3.54 -9.32 0.32
CA TRP A 66 3.97 -9.03 1.68
C TRP A 66 5.49 -8.79 1.71
N ASP A 67 5.92 -7.72 2.37
CA ASP A 67 7.32 -7.29 2.47
C ASP A 67 7.91 -7.47 3.89
N GLY A 68 7.17 -8.09 4.80
CA GLY A 68 7.57 -8.28 6.20
C GLY A 68 6.75 -7.42 7.16
N GLY A 69 6.59 -7.92 8.39
CA GLY A 69 5.79 -7.23 9.41
C GLY A 69 4.34 -7.01 8.95
N ASP A 70 3.88 -5.77 9.06
CA ASP A 70 2.59 -5.25 8.62
C ASP A 70 2.63 -4.61 7.21
N VAL A 71 3.77 -4.70 6.51
CA VAL A 71 3.99 -3.98 5.26
C VAL A 71 3.68 -4.85 4.03
N PHE A 72 2.93 -4.26 3.11
CA PHE A 72 2.66 -4.81 1.78
C PHE A 72 3.04 -3.80 0.70
N ARG A 73 3.52 -4.30 -0.43
CA ARG A 73 3.94 -3.46 -1.56
C ARG A 73 3.26 -3.85 -2.85
N VAL A 74 2.87 -2.87 -3.64
CA VAL A 74 2.38 -3.06 -5.01
C VAL A 74 3.26 -2.30 -5.97
N ARG A 75 3.78 -2.97 -7.00
CA ARG A 75 4.61 -2.36 -8.04
C ARG A 75 3.82 -2.19 -9.32
N ILE A 76 3.66 -0.94 -9.73
CA ILE A 76 2.92 -0.55 -10.94
C ILE A 76 3.78 0.32 -11.85
N THR A 77 3.42 0.35 -13.13
CA THR A 77 4.14 1.13 -14.13
C THR A 77 3.15 1.71 -15.13
N ALA A 78 3.21 3.02 -15.35
CA ALA A 78 2.44 3.68 -16.39
C ALA A 78 3.04 3.37 -17.78
N THR A 79 2.27 2.78 -18.67
CA THR A 79 2.74 2.33 -20.01
C THR A 79 2.54 3.38 -21.10
N ALA A 80 1.81 4.46 -20.80
CA ALA A 80 1.47 5.54 -21.72
C ALA A 80 1.41 6.89 -20.98
N PRO A 81 1.69 8.01 -21.66
CA PRO A 81 1.53 9.34 -21.07
C PRO A 81 0.06 9.66 -20.84
N GLY A 82 -0.26 10.33 -19.73
CA GLY A 82 -1.61 10.77 -19.39
C GLY A 82 -1.87 10.76 -17.89
N LYS A 83 -3.14 10.90 -17.52
CA LYS A 83 -3.56 10.79 -16.12
C LYS A 83 -3.70 9.33 -15.73
N TRP A 84 -3.05 8.97 -14.64
CA TRP A 84 -3.14 7.65 -14.03
C TRP A 84 -3.73 7.81 -12.64
N GLN A 85 -4.63 6.91 -12.29
CA GLN A 85 -5.25 6.85 -10.97
C GLN A 85 -5.24 5.41 -10.50
N TRP A 86 -5.20 5.25 -9.18
CA TRP A 86 -5.15 3.93 -8.61
C TRP A 86 -5.90 3.88 -7.29
N ARG A 87 -6.43 2.71 -6.97
CA ARG A 87 -7.13 2.46 -5.71
C ARG A 87 -6.68 1.15 -5.10
N SER A 88 -6.29 1.16 -3.84
CA SER A 88 -5.88 -0.04 -3.11
C SER A 88 -7.09 -0.87 -2.64
N GLY A 89 -6.89 -2.18 -2.52
CA GLY A 89 -7.87 -3.10 -1.98
C GLY A 89 -7.21 -4.32 -1.34
N SER A 90 -7.97 -4.99 -0.47
CA SER A 90 -7.57 -6.22 0.18
C SER A 90 -8.76 -7.18 0.34
N ASN A 91 -8.47 -8.48 0.42
CA ASN A 91 -9.43 -9.51 0.84
C ASN A 91 -9.78 -9.40 2.33
N GLN A 92 -8.95 -8.73 3.13
CA GLN A 92 -9.18 -8.50 4.54
C GLN A 92 -10.01 -7.23 4.79
N ASN A 93 -10.77 -7.21 5.88
CA ASN A 93 -11.48 -6.01 6.32
C ASN A 93 -10.54 -5.08 7.10
N ASP A 94 -9.51 -4.58 6.43
CA ASP A 94 -8.52 -3.65 6.96
C ASP A 94 -8.63 -2.31 6.24
N SER A 95 -8.93 -1.25 6.98
CA SER A 95 -9.12 0.09 6.42
C SER A 95 -7.84 0.76 5.95
N ARG A 96 -6.67 0.30 6.41
CA ARG A 96 -5.38 0.83 5.96
C ARG A 96 -4.89 0.17 4.67
N LEU A 97 -5.38 -1.03 4.35
CA LEU A 97 -5.11 -1.73 3.09
C LEU A 97 -6.15 -1.45 1.99
N ARG A 98 -7.22 -0.71 2.31
CA ARG A 98 -8.36 -0.42 1.43
C ARG A 98 -8.56 1.09 1.31
N GLY A 99 -8.28 1.66 0.16
CA GLY A 99 -8.29 3.12 -0.02
C GLY A 99 -8.06 3.56 -1.44
#